data_AF-A0A9Q3ID01-F1
#
_entry.id   AF-A0A9Q3ID01-F1
#
_cell.length_a   1.000
_cell.length_b   1.000
_cell.length_c   1.000
_cell.angle_alpha   90.00
_cell.angle_beta   90.00
_cell.angle_gamma   90.00
#
_symmetry.space_group_name_H-M   'P 1'
#
loop_
_entity.id
_entity.type
_entity.pdbx_description
1 polymer ?
#
loop_
_entity_poly.entity_id
_entity_poly.type
_entity_poly.pdbx_seq_one_letter_code
_entity_poly.pdbx_strand_id
1 'polypeptide(L)'
;MSLSVASNQKLPVVGIGQIRLTAGEGVLTINNILYCKEIPGIILSIGQMMNQLIKVTFCNNRFTISQGGFDFHSFRRNDRWFLVVGNGSHAIDLKPLKANQCNVTGKECDSSLQDLSFLWHQQMGHLSIRNVNQLLKYNAADGINNSYLQNSGICHLCSIAKSKH
;
A
#
# COMPACT_ATOMS: atom_id res chain seq x y z
N MET A 1 -15.77 -0.84 -7.34
CA MET A 1 -14.99 -1.83 -8.11
C MET A 1 -14.59 -2.96 -7.15
N SER A 2 -14.49 -4.20 -7.62
CA SER A 2 -14.12 -5.34 -6.77
C SER A 2 -13.11 -6.25 -7.48
N LEU A 3 -12.11 -6.73 -6.74
CA LEU A 3 -11.16 -7.73 -7.18
C LEU A 3 -11.71 -9.13 -6.90
N SER A 4 -11.73 -10.00 -7.90
CA SER A 4 -12.04 -11.42 -7.69
C SER A 4 -10.74 -12.16 -7.38
N VAL A 5 -10.70 -12.86 -6.25
CA VAL A 5 -9.55 -13.69 -5.86
C VAL A 5 -9.83 -15.17 -6.14
N ALA A 6 -8.78 -16.01 -6.09
CA ALA A 6 -8.86 -17.44 -6.43
C ALA A 6 -9.88 -18.23 -5.58
N SER A 7 -10.22 -17.75 -4.37
CA SER A 7 -11.27 -18.32 -3.52
C SER A 7 -12.71 -17.98 -3.97
N ASN A 8 -12.89 -17.37 -5.15
CA ASN A 8 -14.14 -16.80 -5.65
C ASN A 8 -14.74 -15.68 -4.78
N GLN A 9 -14.01 -15.22 -3.77
CA GLN A 9 -14.39 -14.03 -3.00
C GLN A 9 -14.17 -12.77 -3.84
N LYS A 10 -15.06 -11.79 -3.67
CA LYS A 10 -14.90 -10.43 -4.20
C LYS A 10 -14.43 -9.51 -3.09
N LEU A 11 -13.25 -8.93 -3.25
CA LEU A 11 -12.67 -7.96 -2.32
C LEU A 11 -12.89 -6.53 -2.83
N PRO A 12 -13.27 -5.59 -1.97
CA PRO A 12 -13.49 -4.21 -2.37
C PRO A 12 -12.17 -3.54 -2.76
N VAL A 13 -12.11 -2.97 -3.96
CA VAL A 13 -10.99 -2.11 -4.35
C VAL A 13 -11.27 -0.71 -3.79
N VAL A 14 -10.40 -0.25 -2.90
CA VAL A 14 -10.54 1.04 -2.20
C VAL A 14 -9.73 2.16 -2.86
N GLY A 15 -8.76 1.82 -3.70
CA GLY A 15 -7.96 2.80 -4.44
C GLY A 15 -7.42 2.25 -5.76
N ILE A 16 -7.20 3.16 -6.70
CA ILE A 16 -6.44 2.89 -7.91
C ILE A 16 -5.27 3.86 -7.97
N GLY A 17 -4.09 3.36 -8.29
CA GLY A 17 -2.91 4.19 -8.36
C GLY A 17 -1.91 3.85 -9.45
N GLN A 18 -0.76 4.47 -9.30
CA GLN A 18 0.40 4.34 -10.16
C GLN A 18 1.63 4.05 -9.29
N ILE A 19 2.44 3.08 -9.70
CA ILE A 19 3.80 2.90 -9.19
C ILE A 19 4.75 3.49 -10.22
N ARG A 20 5.70 4.29 -9.73
CA ARG A 20 6.83 4.78 -10.51
C ARG A 20 8.12 4.41 -9.81
N LEU A 21 8.88 3.51 -10.43
CA LEU A 21 10.21 3.10 -9.99
C LEU A 21 11.26 3.68 -10.92
N THR A 22 12.37 4.13 -10.35
CA THR A 22 13.51 4.68 -11.09
C THR A 22 14.73 3.78 -10.83
N ALA A 23 15.44 3.41 -11.88
CA ALA A 23 16.69 2.66 -11.79
C ALA A 23 17.68 3.24 -12.80
N GLY A 24 18.60 4.09 -12.34
CA GLY A 24 19.44 4.88 -13.24
C GLY A 24 18.61 5.84 -14.09
N GLU A 25 18.79 5.79 -15.41
CA GLU A 25 17.99 6.56 -16.39
C GLU A 25 16.64 5.90 -16.71
N GLY A 26 16.43 4.64 -16.31
CA GLY A 26 15.22 3.88 -16.59
C GLY A 26 14.07 4.20 -15.65
N VAL A 27 12.87 4.34 -16.21
CA VAL A 27 11.63 4.57 -15.46
C VAL A 27 10.63 3.46 -15.73
N LEU A 28 10.26 2.72 -14.68
CA LEU A 28 9.15 1.77 -14.72
C LEU A 28 7.90 2.44 -14.15
N THR A 29 6.90 2.65 -15.00
CA THR A 29 5.59 3.19 -14.62
C THR A 29 4.53 2.12 -14.85
N ILE A 30 3.89 1.70 -13.77
CA ILE A 30 2.77 0.76 -13.80
C ILE A 30 1.52 1.51 -13.37
N ASN A 31 0.56 1.62 -14.27
CA ASN A 31 -0.72 2.30 -14.05
C ASN A 31 -1.80 1.31 -13.62
N ASN A 32 -2.92 1.85 -13.11
CA ASN A 32 -4.13 1.09 -12.77
C ASN A 32 -3.90 0.00 -11.72
N ILE A 33 -3.08 0.33 -10.73
CA ILE A 33 -2.76 -0.57 -9.63
C ILE A 33 -3.89 -0.56 -8.62
N LEU A 34 -4.39 -1.73 -8.26
CA LEU A 34 -5.52 -1.88 -7.36
C LEU A 34 -5.03 -2.00 -5.91
N TYR A 35 -5.53 -1.13 -5.05
CA TYR A 35 -5.34 -1.24 -3.60
C TYR A 35 -6.60 -1.85 -2.97
N CYS A 36 -6.42 -2.98 -2.29
CA CYS A 36 -7.45 -3.69 -1.52
C CYS A 36 -6.97 -3.76 -0.08
N LYS A 37 -7.78 -3.30 0.88
CA LYS A 37 -7.38 -3.20 2.29
C LYS A 37 -7.12 -4.57 2.93
N GLU A 38 -7.80 -5.59 2.42
CA GLU A 38 -7.76 -6.97 2.91
C GLU A 38 -6.53 -7.74 2.42
N ILE A 39 -5.75 -7.18 1.49
CA ILE A 39 -4.61 -7.86 0.88
C ILE A 39 -3.33 -7.14 1.34
N PRO A 40 -2.44 -7.82 2.08
CA PRO A 40 -1.18 -7.23 2.49
C PRO A 40 -0.27 -7.09 1.27
N GLY A 41 -0.29 -5.91 0.65
CA GLY A 41 0.55 -5.55 -0.49
C GLY A 41 -0.24 -5.06 -1.69
N ILE A 42 0.46 -4.99 -2.82
CA ILE A 42 -0.08 -4.50 -4.09
C ILE A 42 -0.24 -5.68 -5.05
N ILE A 43 -1.41 -5.80 -5.67
CA ILE A 43 -1.63 -6.80 -6.72
C ILE A 43 -1.35 -6.19 -8.08
N LEU A 44 -0.47 -6.85 -8.81
CA LEU A 44 -0.09 -6.49 -10.18
C LEU A 44 -0.63 -7.55 -11.14
N SER A 45 -1.36 -7.11 -12.16
CA SER A 45 -1.84 -7.99 -13.23
C SER A 45 -0.86 -7.96 -14.40
N ILE A 46 -0.27 -9.12 -14.72
CA ILE A 46 0.63 -9.26 -15.88
C ILE A 46 -0.08 -8.87 -17.18
N GLY A 47 -1.35 -9.28 -17.35
CA GLY A 47 -2.14 -8.89 -18.53
C GLY A 47 -2.32 -7.37 -18.65
N GLN A 48 -2.56 -6.68 -17.53
CA GLN A 48 -2.63 -5.21 -17.52
C GLN A 48 -1.28 -4.57 -17.85
N MET A 49 -0.18 -5.14 -17.37
CA MET A 49 1.17 -4.66 -17.68
C MET A 49 1.46 -4.80 -19.19
N MET A 50 1.11 -5.93 -19.80
CA MET A 50 1.27 -6.14 -21.24
C MET A 50 0.49 -5.09 -22.07
N ASN A 51 -0.70 -4.70 -21.63
CA ASN A 51 -1.48 -3.62 -22.25
C ASN A 51 -0.84 -2.23 -22.11
N GLN A 52 0.13 -2.07 -21.20
CA GLN A 52 0.86 -0.82 -20.95
C GLN A 52 2.25 -0.81 -21.60
N LEU A 53 2.48 -1.66 -22.61
CA LEU A 53 3.76 -1.84 -23.29
C LEU A 53 4.90 -2.27 -22.35
N ILE A 54 4.53 -2.95 -21.25
CA ILE A 54 5.48 -3.52 -20.30
C ILE A 54 5.66 -4.99 -20.66
N LYS A 55 6.88 -5.39 -21.00
CA LYS A 55 7.22 -6.78 -21.24
C LYS A 55 7.60 -7.45 -19.93
N VAL A 56 7.01 -8.60 -19.64
CA VAL A 56 7.38 -9.42 -18.48
C VAL A 56 7.93 -10.74 -19.00
N THR A 57 9.15 -11.09 -18.62
CA THR A 57 9.81 -12.34 -19.04
C THR A 57 10.19 -13.16 -17.81
N PHE A 58 9.90 -14.46 -17.83
CA PHE A 58 10.32 -15.41 -16.79
C PHE A 58 11.39 -16.33 -17.38
N CYS A 59 12.59 -16.31 -16.82
CA CYS A 59 13.71 -17.13 -17.29
C CYS A 59 14.67 -17.44 -16.14
N ASN A 60 15.20 -18.67 -16.08
CA ASN A 60 16.27 -19.06 -15.14
C ASN A 60 16.02 -18.65 -13.69
N ASN A 61 14.80 -18.87 -13.20
CA ASN A 61 14.42 -18.46 -11.86
C ASN A 61 14.69 -16.96 -11.60
N ARG A 62 14.37 -16.12 -12.58
CA ARG A 62 14.25 -14.66 -12.51
C ARG A 62 13.05 -14.20 -13.33
N PHE A 63 12.33 -13.21 -12.85
CA PHE A 63 11.46 -12.39 -13.70
C PHE A 63 12.16 -11.08 -14.06
N THR A 64 11.97 -10.61 -15.29
CA THR A 64 12.45 -9.30 -15.76
C THR A 64 11.28 -8.51 -16.29
N ILE A 65 11.19 -7.25 -15.86
CA ILE A 65 10.26 -6.28 -16.42
C ILE A 65 11.03 -5.36 -17.35
N SER A 66 10.59 -5.22 -18.60
CA SER A 66 11.17 -4.28 -19.56
C SER A 66 10.16 -3.21 -19.92
N GLN A 67 10.55 -1.94 -19.82
CA GLN A 67 9.75 -0.81 -20.28
C GLN A 67 10.66 0.28 -20.85
N GLY A 68 10.32 0.82 -22.01
CA GLY A 68 11.10 1.91 -22.62
C GLY A 68 12.56 1.56 -22.93
N GLY A 69 12.88 0.29 -23.14
CA GLY A 69 14.26 -0.18 -23.41
C GLY A 69 15.10 -0.45 -22.15
N PHE A 70 14.54 -0.27 -20.95
CA PHE A 70 15.22 -0.56 -19.69
C PHE A 70 14.68 -1.84 -19.04
N ASP A 71 15.60 -2.64 -18.52
CA ASP A 71 15.30 -3.91 -17.85
C ASP A 71 15.43 -3.78 -16.32
N PHE A 72 14.38 -4.23 -15.63
CA PHE A 72 14.30 -4.28 -14.18
C PHE A 72 14.35 -5.75 -13.75
N HIS A 73 15.45 -6.13 -13.13
CA HIS A 73 15.70 -7.50 -12.74
C HIS A 73 15.15 -7.81 -11.35
N SER A 74 14.65 -9.03 -11.20
CA SER A 74 14.24 -9.58 -9.92
C SER A 74 15.22 -10.62 -9.38
N PHE A 75 15.09 -10.90 -8.10
CA PHE A 75 15.64 -12.07 -7.45
C PHE A 75 14.56 -12.80 -6.67
N ARG A 76 14.75 -14.12 -6.46
CA ARG A 76 13.84 -14.95 -5.67
C ARG A 76 14.41 -15.19 -4.28
N ARG A 77 13.58 -15.11 -3.25
CA ARG A 77 13.89 -15.53 -1.87
C ARG A 77 12.63 -16.06 -1.21
N ASN A 78 12.69 -17.25 -0.59
CA ASN A 78 11.57 -17.91 0.10
C ASN A 78 10.30 -17.91 -0.78
N ASP A 79 10.41 -18.42 -2.00
CA ASP A 79 9.33 -18.51 -3.00
C ASP A 79 8.62 -17.21 -3.36
N ARG A 80 9.26 -16.07 -3.05
CA ARG A 80 8.79 -14.74 -3.41
C ARG A 80 9.80 -14.06 -4.32
N TRP A 81 9.27 -13.27 -5.23
CA TRP A 81 10.07 -12.47 -6.14
C TRP A 81 10.16 -11.03 -5.67
N PHE A 82 11.35 -10.46 -5.77
CA PHE A 82 11.63 -9.09 -5.36
C PHE A 82 12.27 -8.36 -6.53
N LEU A 83 11.80 -7.15 -6.82
CA LEU A 83 12.47 -6.25 -7.75
C LEU A 83 13.65 -5.59 -7.04
N VAL A 84 14.80 -5.57 -7.69
CA VAL A 84 15.91 -4.74 -7.25
C VAL A 84 15.59 -3.32 -7.65
N VAL A 85 15.43 -2.44 -6.67
CA VAL A 85 15.25 -1.01 -6.91
C VAL A 85 16.51 -0.32 -6.40
N GLY A 86 17.18 0.44 -7.27
CA GLY A 86 18.42 1.13 -6.92
C GLY A 86 18.18 2.31 -5.97
N ASN A 87 19.24 3.02 -5.58
CA ASN A 87 19.11 4.26 -4.82
C ASN A 87 18.53 5.36 -5.75
N GLY A 88 17.21 5.44 -5.85
CA GLY A 88 16.49 6.42 -6.66
C GLY A 88 15.21 6.90 -5.97
N SER A 89 14.55 7.90 -6.55
CA SER A 89 13.24 8.34 -6.08
C SER A 89 12.17 7.35 -6.54
N HIS A 90 11.44 6.76 -5.60
CA HIS A 90 10.35 5.84 -5.88
C HIS A 90 9.06 6.44 -5.34
N ALA A 91 8.01 6.43 -6.15
CA ALA A 91 6.74 7.00 -5.79
C ALA A 91 5.62 5.99 -6.03
N ILE A 92 4.71 5.91 -5.07
CA ILE A 92 3.44 5.20 -5.21
C ILE A 92 2.35 6.25 -5.00
N ASP A 93 1.63 6.59 -6.05
CA ASP A 93 0.49 7.51 -5.99
C ASP A 93 -0.80 6.70 -6.04
N LEU A 94 -1.50 6.58 -4.91
CA LEU A 94 -2.78 5.89 -4.82
C LEU A 94 -3.90 6.93 -4.71
N LYS A 95 -4.81 6.93 -5.69
CA LYS A 95 -6.02 7.76 -5.64
C LYS A 95 -7.17 6.93 -5.07
N PRO A 96 -7.86 7.41 -4.02
CA PRO A 96 -9.03 6.72 -3.52
C PRO A 96 -10.09 6.63 -4.62
N LEU A 97 -10.63 5.43 -4.84
CA LEU A 97 -11.78 5.25 -5.72
C LEU A 97 -12.98 5.80 -4.97
N LYS A 98 -13.30 7.10 -5.21
CA LYS A 98 -14.42 7.85 -4.60
C LYS A 98 -14.93 7.15 -3.34
N ALA A 99 -14.39 7.52 -2.18
CA ALA A 99 -15.10 7.28 -0.93
C ALA A 99 -16.55 7.68 -1.21
N ASN A 100 -17.51 6.78 -0.93
CA ASN A 100 -18.90 7.20 -0.91
C ASN A 100 -18.91 8.53 -0.18
N GLN A 101 -19.27 9.60 -0.90
CA GLN A 101 -19.55 10.87 -0.26
C GLN A 101 -20.50 10.49 0.86
N CYS A 102 -20.05 10.74 2.09
CA CYS A 102 -20.94 10.74 3.21
C CYS A 102 -21.92 11.86 2.86
N ASN A 103 -23.05 11.51 2.24
CA ASN A 103 -24.18 12.39 2.04
C ASN A 103 -24.82 12.58 3.41
N VAL A 104 -24.09 13.23 4.32
CA VAL A 104 -24.66 13.89 5.47
C VAL A 104 -24.52 15.36 5.16
N THR A 105 -25.57 15.86 4.49
CA THR A 105 -25.89 17.28 4.45
C THR A 105 -25.73 17.86 5.85
N GLY A 106 -24.81 18.81 6.01
CA GLY A 106 -24.76 19.69 7.17
C GLY A 106 -24.47 19.00 8.50
N LYS A 107 -23.29 18.42 8.66
CA LYS A 107 -22.59 18.47 9.95
C LYS A 107 -21.10 18.48 9.67
N GLU A 108 -20.45 19.55 10.10
CA GLU A 108 -19.00 19.64 10.19
C GLU A 108 -18.48 18.31 10.75
N CYS A 109 -17.72 17.58 9.93
CA CYS A 109 -16.97 16.44 10.41
C CYS A 109 -15.85 16.98 11.28
N ASP A 110 -16.20 17.22 12.55
CA ASP A 110 -15.24 17.33 13.63
C ASP A 110 -14.50 15.99 13.69
N SER A 111 -13.43 15.90 12.90
CA SER A 111 -12.56 14.75 12.78
C SER A 111 -11.80 14.63 14.10
N SER A 112 -12.49 14.05 15.07
CA SER A 112 -11.96 13.81 16.40
C SER A 112 -10.63 13.06 16.29
N LEU A 113 -9.66 13.44 17.13
CA LEU A 113 -8.31 12.84 17.25
C LEU A 113 -8.27 11.30 17.27
N GLN A 114 -9.40 10.64 17.50
CA GLN A 114 -9.56 9.18 17.44
C GLN A 114 -9.29 8.61 16.04
N ASP A 115 -9.71 9.30 14.97
CA ASP A 115 -9.53 8.79 13.59
C ASP A 115 -8.05 8.81 13.16
N LEU A 116 -7.32 9.86 13.54
CA LEU A 116 -5.89 9.99 13.22
C LEU A 116 -5.07 8.89 13.90
N SER A 117 -5.39 8.60 15.15
CA SER A 117 -4.70 7.61 15.99
C SER A 117 -4.83 6.19 15.40
N PHE A 118 -6.02 5.88 14.88
CA PHE A 118 -6.30 4.58 14.28
C PHE A 118 -5.60 4.38 12.93
N LEU A 119 -5.49 5.44 12.12
CA LEU A 119 -4.78 5.40 10.84
C LEU A 119 -3.29 5.13 11.04
N TRP A 120 -2.64 5.84 11.96
CA TRP A 120 -1.20 5.65 12.25
C TRP A 120 -0.89 4.28 12.83
N HIS A 121 -1.76 3.79 13.72
CA HIS A 121 -1.68 2.41 14.20
C HIS A 121 -1.64 1.40 13.03
N GLN A 122 -2.49 1.57 12.00
CA GLN A 122 -2.52 0.66 10.85
C GLN A 122 -1.32 0.83 9.91
N GLN A 123 -0.97 2.06 9.55
CA GLN A 123 0.15 2.34 8.65
C GLN A 123 1.49 1.82 9.20
N MET A 124 1.68 1.87 10.52
CA MET A 124 2.89 1.41 11.20
C MET A 124 2.87 -0.08 11.55
N GLY A 125 2.01 -0.87 10.90
CA GLY A 125 1.97 -2.31 11.09
C GLY A 125 1.38 -2.74 12.43
N HIS A 126 0.30 -2.10 12.86
CA HIS A 126 -0.41 -2.40 14.11
C HIS A 126 0.41 -2.13 15.38
N LEU A 127 1.36 -1.19 15.30
CA LEU A 127 2.14 -0.74 16.44
C LEU A 127 1.25 -0.14 17.53
N SER A 128 1.53 -0.38 18.82
CA SER A 128 0.71 0.18 19.90
C SER A 128 0.65 1.71 19.82
N ILE A 129 -0.48 2.33 20.15
CA ILE A 129 -0.62 3.81 20.15
C ILE A 129 0.47 4.46 21.02
N ARG A 130 0.86 3.80 22.11
CA ARG A 130 1.99 4.22 22.96
C ARG A 130 3.30 4.32 22.17
N ASN A 131 3.62 3.29 21.39
CA ASN A 131 4.85 3.25 20.60
C ASN A 131 4.77 4.20 19.40
N VAL A 132 3.58 4.38 18.80
CA VAL A 132 3.37 5.41 17.77
C VAL A 132 3.66 6.79 18.37
N ASN A 133 3.08 7.14 19.52
CA ASN A 133 3.36 8.40 20.22
C ASN A 133 4.84 8.58 20.58
N GLN A 134 5.55 7.49 20.89
CA GLN A 134 6.98 7.54 21.12
C GLN A 134 7.74 7.92 19.84
N LEU A 135 7.37 7.36 18.69
CA LEU A 135 7.96 7.73 17.40
C LEU A 135 7.65 9.18 17.02
N LEU A 136 6.44 9.66 17.28
CA LEU A 136 6.08 11.08 17.08
C LEU A 136 6.95 12.00 17.94
N LYS A 137 7.09 11.67 19.23
CA LYS A 137 7.91 12.44 20.17
C LYS A 137 9.37 12.58 19.72
N TYR A 138 9.92 11.54 19.09
CA TYR A 138 11.31 11.57 18.61
C TYR A 138 11.47 12.08 17.17
N ASN A 139 10.41 12.65 16.56
CA ASN A 139 10.39 13.03 15.14
C ASN A 139 10.90 11.92 14.21
N ALA A 140 10.63 10.66 14.57
CA ALA A 140 11.07 9.49 13.80
C ALA A 140 10.09 9.15 12.66
N ALA A 141 9.06 9.98 12.43
CA ALA A 141 8.08 9.88 11.37
C ALA A 141 7.75 11.28 10.83
N ASP A 142 7.96 11.49 9.53
CA ASP A 142 7.64 12.75 8.83
C ASP A 142 6.15 12.90 8.55
N GLY A 143 5.64 14.13 8.58
CA GLY A 143 4.30 14.47 8.10
C GLY A 143 3.18 14.55 9.15
N ILE A 144 3.51 14.62 10.45
CA ILE A 144 2.52 14.76 11.52
C ILE A 144 2.82 16.01 12.35
N ASN A 145 1.81 16.88 12.51
CA ASN A 145 1.84 17.87 13.58
C ASN A 145 1.91 17.14 14.92
N ASN A 146 2.95 17.44 15.70
CA ASN A 146 3.43 16.79 16.93
C ASN A 146 2.38 16.70 18.07
N SER A 147 1.23 16.13 17.76
CA SER A 147 0.06 16.02 18.61
C SER A 147 -0.02 14.59 19.11
N TYR A 148 -0.25 14.47 20.41
CA TYR A 148 -0.32 13.18 21.09
C TYR A 148 -1.59 12.45 20.63
N LEU A 149 -1.43 11.28 20.02
CA LEU A 149 -2.54 10.45 19.57
C LEU A 149 -3.27 9.88 20.78
N GLN A 150 -4.59 10.05 20.80
CA GLN A 150 -5.45 9.50 21.84
C GLN A 150 -5.75 8.03 21.57
N ASN A 151 -6.08 7.30 22.63
CA ASN A 151 -6.42 5.88 22.47
C ASN A 151 -7.77 5.76 21.74
N SER A 152 -7.76 5.30 20.49
CA SER A 152 -8.94 5.23 19.62
C SER A 152 -9.74 3.93 19.75
N GLY A 153 -9.50 3.17 20.82
CA GLY A 153 -10.13 1.86 21.05
C GLY A 153 -9.29 0.69 20.54
N ILE A 154 -9.87 -0.51 20.62
CA ILE A 154 -9.16 -1.75 20.27
C ILE A 154 -9.29 -1.99 18.77
N CYS A 155 -8.15 -2.09 18.09
CA CYS A 155 -8.13 -2.50 16.69
C CYS A 155 -8.60 -3.96 16.55
N HIS A 156 -9.64 -4.17 15.73
CA HIS A 156 -10.22 -5.49 15.46
C HIS A 156 -9.19 -6.52 14.95
N LEU A 157 -8.24 -6.11 14.10
CA LEU A 157 -7.17 -7.00 13.63
C LEU A 157 -6.21 -7.36 14.77
N CYS A 158 -5.91 -6.41 15.66
CA CYS A 158 -5.11 -6.68 16.86
C CYS A 158 -5.84 -7.58 17.86
N SER A 159 -7.17 -7.43 18.02
CA SER A 159 -7.92 -8.28 18.94
C SER A 159 -7.95 -9.72 18.48
N ILE A 160 -8.10 -9.96 17.16
CA ILE A 160 -7.99 -11.29 16.57
C ILE A 160 -6.58 -11.85 16.77
N ALA A 161 -5.55 -11.09 16.42
CA ALA A 161 -4.15 -11.55 16.52
C ALA A 161 -3.66 -11.78 17.96
N LYS A 162 -4.25 -11.08 18.95
CA LYS A 162 -3.94 -11.26 20.37
C LYS A 162 -4.84 -12.25 21.10
N SER A 163 -5.90 -12.74 20.46
CA SER A 163 -6.70 -13.82 21.05
C SER A 163 -5.82 -15.08 21.10
N LYS A 164 -5.42 -15.45 22.31
CA LYS A 164 -4.63 -16.66 22.57
C LYS A 164 -5.53 -17.88 22.35
N HIS A 165 -4.98 -18.90 21.69
CA HIS A 165 -5.28 -20.29 22.02
C HIS A 165 -4.61 -20.65 23.34
#